data_AF-A0A522YIL5-F1
#
_entry.id   AF-A0A522YIL5-F1
#
_cell.length_a   1.000
_cell.length_b   1.000
_cell.length_c   1.000
_cell.angle_alpha   90.00
_cell.angle_beta   90.00
_cell.angle_gamma   90.00
#
_symmetry.space_group_name_H-M   'P 1'
#
loop_
_entity.id
_entity.type
_entity.pdbx_description
1 polymer ?
#
loop_
_entity_poly.entity_id
_entity_poly.type
_entity_poly.pdbx_seq_one_letter_code
_entity_poly.pdbx_strand_id
1 'polypeptide(L)'
;MKALLAVFLSVVPAARAAAPVTPMPLRHDPACVLAAVAFAMNVRLDPSKPLPALRLETRTPLAEFQAAAQRQWGERPEMFLNLYSVAEEKIYLIEDAGYYTRMRRDIADSLAHELVHYVQVHYKGFTADQLAYGEEEAVGYQTWFRDNYIRGTAPAGAPACAPR
;
A
#
# COMPACT_ATOMS: atom_id res chain seq x y z
N MET A 1 53.19 -33.59 -18.28
CA MET A 1 51.75 -33.27 -18.38
C MET A 1 51.54 -31.88 -17.78
N LYS A 2 51.15 -30.88 -18.58
CA LYS A 2 50.89 -29.50 -18.12
C LYS A 2 49.39 -29.35 -17.88
N ALA A 3 48.98 -29.12 -16.63
CA ALA A 3 47.60 -28.81 -16.28
C ALA A 3 47.34 -27.31 -16.54
N LEU A 4 46.40 -27.00 -17.43
CA LEU A 4 45.88 -25.64 -17.60
C LEU A 4 44.79 -25.40 -16.55
N LEU A 5 45.03 -24.43 -15.67
CA LEU A 5 44.05 -23.89 -14.74
C LEU A 5 43.25 -22.79 -15.47
N ALA A 6 42.02 -23.10 -15.87
CA ALA A 6 41.13 -22.11 -16.50
C ALA A 6 40.43 -21.30 -15.40
N VAL A 7 40.86 -20.05 -15.23
CA VAL A 7 40.19 -19.08 -14.36
C VAL A 7 38.97 -18.53 -15.11
N PHE A 8 37.77 -18.98 -14.74
CA PHE A 8 36.52 -18.34 -15.17
C PHE A 8 36.31 -17.05 -14.37
N LEU A 9 36.65 -15.90 -14.95
CA LEU A 9 36.17 -14.61 -14.47
C LEU A 9 34.65 -14.54 -14.70
N SER A 10 33.87 -14.73 -13.63
CA SER A 10 32.44 -14.47 -13.64
C SER A 10 32.23 -12.95 -13.63
N VAL A 11 31.80 -12.39 -14.75
CA VAL A 11 31.36 -10.98 -14.82
C VAL A 11 30.04 -10.90 -14.05
N VAL A 12 30.07 -10.45 -12.81
CA VAL A 12 28.85 -10.14 -12.05
C VAL A 12 28.25 -8.88 -12.68
N PRO A 13 27.04 -8.94 -13.25
CA PRO A 13 26.40 -7.74 -13.79
C PRO A 13 26.20 -6.75 -12.65
N ALA A 14 26.67 -5.51 -12.84
CA ALA A 14 26.45 -4.43 -11.89
C ALA A 14 24.94 -4.22 -11.77
N ALA A 15 24.39 -4.45 -10.57
CA ALA A 15 23.01 -4.13 -10.26
C ALA A 15 22.78 -2.66 -10.57
N ARG A 16 21.92 -2.36 -11.55
CA ARG A 16 21.54 -1.00 -11.88
C ARG A 16 20.79 -0.44 -10.68
N ALA A 17 21.43 0.48 -9.96
CA ALA A 17 20.79 1.16 -8.85
C ALA A 17 19.49 1.81 -9.36
N ALA A 18 18.38 1.54 -8.67
CA ALA A 18 17.12 2.23 -8.94
C ALA A 18 17.33 3.74 -8.81
N ALA A 19 16.68 4.51 -9.68
CA ALA A 19 16.73 5.96 -9.58
C ALA A 19 16.23 6.40 -8.19
N PRO A 20 16.84 7.43 -7.58
CA PRO A 20 16.39 7.92 -6.28
C PRO A 20 14.92 8.35 -6.36
N VAL A 21 14.12 7.87 -5.42
CA VAL A 21 12.70 8.18 -5.29
C VAL A 21 12.54 9.49 -4.53
N THR A 22 11.78 10.45 -5.10
CA THR A 22 11.36 11.64 -4.35
C THR A 22 10.11 11.29 -3.55
N PRO A 23 10.16 11.31 -2.20
CA PRO A 23 9.04 10.87 -1.39
C PRO A 23 7.82 11.81 -1.49
N MET A 24 6.62 11.24 -1.67
CA MET A 24 5.35 11.90 -1.46
C MET A 24 4.94 11.76 0.02
N PRO A 25 4.92 12.85 0.80
CA PRO A 25 4.63 12.75 2.23
C PRO A 25 3.18 12.32 2.46
N LEU A 26 2.98 11.32 3.33
CA LEU A 26 1.66 10.98 3.84
C LEU A 26 1.21 12.02 4.88
N ARG A 27 0.34 12.93 4.46
CA ARG A 27 -0.16 14.03 5.31
C ARG A 27 -1.33 13.62 6.19
N HIS A 28 -2.07 12.59 5.83
CA HIS A 28 -3.23 12.14 6.61
C HIS A 28 -2.83 11.08 7.64
N ASP A 29 -3.35 11.22 8.85
CA ASP A 29 -3.17 10.22 9.90
C ASP A 29 -3.86 8.90 9.52
N PRO A 30 -3.15 7.76 9.49
CA PRO A 30 -3.74 6.49 9.06
C PRO A 30 -5.00 6.06 9.84
N ALA A 31 -5.05 6.32 11.14
CA ALA A 31 -6.23 6.02 11.95
C ALA A 31 -7.44 6.86 11.52
N CYS A 32 -7.22 8.12 11.13
CA CYS A 32 -8.28 8.95 10.60
C CYS A 32 -8.75 8.47 9.21
N VAL A 33 -7.83 8.10 8.33
CA VAL A 33 -8.20 7.54 7.01
C VAL A 33 -9.04 6.27 7.19
N LEU A 34 -8.67 5.38 8.13
CA LEU A 34 -9.47 4.19 8.44
C LEU A 34 -10.87 4.57 8.95
N ALA A 35 -10.98 5.57 9.82
CA ALA A 35 -12.27 6.03 10.31
C ALA A 35 -13.15 6.61 9.18
N ALA A 36 -12.57 7.36 8.24
CA ALA A 36 -13.27 7.90 7.08
C ALA A 36 -13.73 6.79 6.12
N VAL A 37 -12.87 5.82 5.83
CA VAL A 37 -13.21 4.63 5.02
C VAL A 37 -14.34 3.83 5.68
N ALA A 38 -14.24 3.55 6.98
CA ALA A 38 -15.26 2.83 7.71
C ALA A 38 -16.60 3.58 7.74
N PHE A 39 -16.58 4.91 7.90
CA PHE A 39 -17.77 5.75 7.78
C PHE A 39 -18.43 5.60 6.40
N ALA A 40 -17.66 5.73 5.32
CA ALA A 40 -18.18 5.59 3.95
C ALA A 40 -18.72 4.19 3.67
N MET A 41 -18.09 3.16 4.26
CA MET A 41 -18.51 1.77 4.14
C MET A 41 -19.65 1.39 5.09
N ASN A 42 -20.14 2.33 5.91
CA ASN A 42 -21.13 2.08 6.96
C ASN A 42 -20.72 0.93 7.92
N VAL A 43 -19.45 0.91 8.30
CA VAL A 43 -18.85 -0.08 9.21
C VAL A 43 -18.53 0.58 10.54
N ARG A 44 -18.96 -0.05 11.64
CA ARG A 44 -18.56 0.34 12.99
C ARG A 44 -17.21 -0.31 13.33
N LEU A 45 -16.18 0.52 13.53
CA LEU A 45 -14.86 0.06 13.94
C LEU A 45 -14.88 -0.54 15.36
N ASP A 46 -14.10 -1.60 15.54
CA ASP A 46 -13.83 -2.21 16.84
C ASP A 46 -12.49 -1.66 17.37
N PRO A 47 -12.48 -0.92 18.49
CA PRO A 47 -11.25 -0.33 19.01
C PRO A 47 -10.23 -1.35 19.52
N SER A 48 -10.62 -2.63 19.67
CA SER A 48 -9.70 -3.72 20.00
C SER A 48 -8.91 -4.24 18.79
N LYS A 49 -9.37 -3.96 17.57
CA LYS A 49 -8.65 -4.32 16.34
C LYS A 49 -7.55 -3.29 16.05
N PRO A 50 -6.28 -3.71 15.99
CA PRO A 50 -5.19 -2.78 15.72
C PRO A 50 -5.26 -2.29 14.27
N LEU A 51 -4.80 -1.06 14.08
CA LEU A 51 -4.50 -0.54 12.75
C LEU A 51 -3.39 -1.39 12.10
N PRO A 52 -3.47 -1.70 10.80
CA PRO A 52 -2.37 -2.39 10.12
C PRO A 52 -1.11 -1.55 10.13
N ALA A 53 0.05 -2.21 10.25
CA ALA A 53 1.33 -1.53 10.31
C ALA A 53 1.70 -0.97 8.95
N LEU A 54 2.09 0.31 8.90
CA LEU A 54 2.44 0.97 7.65
C LEU A 54 3.91 0.73 7.27
N ARG A 55 4.16 0.47 5.98
CA ARG A 55 5.46 0.29 5.36
C ARG A 55 5.55 1.19 4.12
N LEU A 56 6.43 2.19 4.18
CA LEU A 56 6.65 3.11 3.06
C LEU A 56 7.85 2.65 2.24
N GLU A 57 7.75 2.78 0.92
CA GLU A 57 8.76 2.37 -0.05
C GLU A 57 10.19 2.83 0.33
N THR A 58 10.39 4.10 0.69
CA THR A 58 11.75 4.62 0.99
C THR A 58 12.38 4.04 2.26
N ARG A 59 11.59 3.40 3.12
CA ARG A 59 12.02 2.85 4.42
C ARG A 59 11.87 1.34 4.52
N THR A 60 11.42 0.69 3.46
CA THR A 60 11.13 -0.75 3.45
C THR A 60 12.00 -1.44 2.41
N PRO A 61 12.86 -2.40 2.80
CA PRO A 61 13.63 -3.15 1.82
C PRO A 61 12.71 -3.83 0.80
N LEU A 62 13.03 -3.76 -0.49
CA LEU A 62 12.24 -4.40 -1.55
C LEU A 62 12.04 -5.90 -1.28
N ALA A 63 13.05 -6.57 -0.71
CA ALA A 63 12.96 -7.99 -0.33
C ALA A 63 11.89 -8.27 0.74
N GLU A 64 11.63 -7.34 1.66
CA GLU A 64 10.54 -7.46 2.64
C GLU A 64 9.19 -7.40 1.93
N PHE A 65 8.99 -6.41 1.04
CA PHE A 65 7.77 -6.30 0.23
C PHE A 65 7.55 -7.53 -0.66
N GLN A 66 8.58 -7.98 -1.38
CA GLN A 66 8.51 -9.16 -2.25
C GLN A 66 8.12 -10.44 -1.49
N ALA A 67 8.58 -10.59 -0.26
CA ALA A 67 8.18 -11.73 0.58
C ALA A 67 6.69 -11.64 0.95
N ALA A 68 6.17 -10.45 1.21
CA ALA A 68 4.75 -10.22 1.48
C ALA A 68 3.89 -10.49 0.23
N ALA A 69 4.27 -9.94 -0.92
CA ALA A 69 3.60 -10.16 -2.20
C ALA A 69 3.61 -11.64 -2.61
N GLN A 70 4.72 -12.36 -2.41
CA GLN A 70 4.81 -13.79 -2.74
C GLN A 70 3.85 -14.62 -1.89
N ARG A 71 3.66 -14.24 -0.63
CA ARG A 71 2.71 -14.91 0.26
C ARG A 71 1.25 -14.60 -0.08
N GLN A 72 0.96 -13.36 -0.46
CA GLN A 72 -0.40 -12.91 -0.77
C GLN A 72 -0.85 -13.34 -2.17
N TRP A 73 -0.02 -13.11 -3.19
CA TRP A 73 -0.36 -13.25 -4.60
C TRP A 73 0.33 -14.41 -5.30
N GLY A 74 1.32 -15.05 -4.67
CA GLY A 74 2.14 -16.04 -5.35
C GLY A 74 3.22 -15.43 -6.26
N GLU A 75 3.42 -14.11 -6.23
CA GLU A 75 4.31 -13.38 -7.14
C GLU A 75 5.42 -12.59 -6.41
N ARG A 76 6.52 -12.31 -7.10
CA ARG A 76 7.62 -11.47 -6.60
C ARG A 76 7.87 -10.30 -7.53
N PRO A 77 7.11 -9.20 -7.39
CA PRO A 77 7.29 -8.04 -8.26
C PRO A 77 8.70 -7.48 -8.17
N GLU A 78 9.25 -7.05 -9.29
CA GLU A 78 10.58 -6.40 -9.35
C GLU A 78 10.56 -4.95 -8.82
N MET A 79 9.38 -4.42 -8.53
CA MET A 79 9.15 -3.06 -8.05
C MET A 79 8.17 -3.05 -6.87
N PHE A 80 8.19 -1.96 -6.11
CA PHE A 80 7.26 -1.75 -5.01
C PHE A 80 5.85 -1.46 -5.55
N LEU A 81 4.82 -2.04 -4.92
CA LEU A 81 3.41 -1.77 -5.22
C LEU A 81 2.67 -1.42 -3.93
N ASN A 82 1.48 -0.82 -4.05
CA ASN A 82 0.58 -0.74 -2.91
C ASN A 82 0.01 -2.13 -2.63
N LEU A 83 -0.07 -2.51 -1.35
CA LEU A 83 -0.55 -3.82 -0.93
C LEU A 83 -0.97 -3.79 0.55
N TYR A 84 -2.19 -4.21 0.84
CA TYR A 84 -2.58 -4.75 2.14
C TYR A 84 -2.26 -6.25 2.20
N SER A 85 -1.24 -6.61 2.98
CA SER A 85 -0.89 -8.00 3.25
C SER A 85 -1.71 -8.52 4.42
N VAL A 86 -2.64 -9.44 4.14
CA VAL A 86 -3.52 -10.04 5.15
C VAL A 86 -2.70 -10.85 6.15
N ALA A 87 -1.76 -11.67 5.67
CA ALA A 87 -0.97 -12.56 6.52
C ALA A 87 -0.04 -11.81 7.49
N GLU A 88 0.35 -10.58 7.17
CA GLU A 88 1.27 -9.79 7.98
C GLU A 88 0.60 -8.61 8.72
N GLU A 89 -0.67 -8.32 8.42
CA GLU A 89 -1.38 -7.13 8.90
C GLU A 89 -0.61 -5.83 8.62
N LYS A 90 -0.10 -5.72 7.38
CA LYS A 90 0.70 -4.58 6.93
C LYS A 90 0.11 -3.94 5.68
N ILE A 91 0.22 -2.62 5.62
CA ILE A 91 0.00 -1.86 4.39
C ILE A 91 1.35 -1.38 3.86
N TYR A 92 1.66 -1.76 2.63
CA TYR A 92 2.80 -1.28 1.85
C TYR A 92 2.31 -0.18 0.93
N LEU A 93 2.99 0.98 0.92
CA LEU A 93 2.67 2.08 0.01
C LEU A 93 3.89 2.49 -0.81
N ILE A 94 3.66 2.67 -2.12
CA ILE A 94 4.55 3.44 -2.99
C ILE A 94 4.66 4.85 -2.40
N GLU A 95 5.88 5.38 -2.33
CA GLU A 95 6.15 6.75 -1.87
C GLU A 95 6.73 7.63 -2.99
N ASP A 96 6.72 7.18 -4.25
CA ASP A 96 7.18 7.99 -5.40
C ASP A 96 6.23 9.14 -5.76
N ALA A 97 6.67 10.39 -5.54
CA ALA A 97 5.95 11.59 -5.95
C ALA A 97 5.71 11.67 -7.48
N GLY A 98 6.62 11.10 -8.28
CA GLY A 98 6.46 11.00 -9.73
C GLY A 98 5.28 10.10 -10.12
N TYR A 99 5.15 8.93 -9.47
CA TYR A 99 3.98 8.05 -9.59
C TYR A 99 2.69 8.81 -9.30
N TYR A 100 2.59 9.45 -8.13
CA TYR A 100 1.39 10.15 -7.71
C TYR A 100 1.01 11.32 -8.63
N THR A 101 2.02 12.07 -9.09
CA THR A 101 1.82 13.17 -10.06
C THR A 101 1.26 12.65 -11.38
N ARG A 102 1.85 11.57 -11.95
CA ARG A 102 1.38 10.96 -13.21
C ARG A 102 -0.04 10.43 -13.07
N MET A 103 -0.35 9.78 -11.95
CA MET A 103 -1.66 9.19 -11.70
C MET A 103 -2.73 10.21 -11.27
N ARG A 104 -2.33 11.48 -11.01
CA ARG A 104 -3.19 12.53 -10.44
C ARG A 104 -3.85 12.09 -9.12
N ARG A 105 -3.10 11.38 -8.28
CA ARG A 105 -3.50 10.84 -6.98
C ARG A 105 -2.60 11.37 -5.87
N ASP A 106 -3.04 11.26 -4.63
CA ASP A 106 -2.24 11.45 -3.42
C ASP A 106 -1.86 10.08 -2.81
N ILE A 107 -0.83 10.01 -1.98
CA ILE A 107 -0.50 8.77 -1.24
C ILE A 107 -1.63 8.35 -0.29
N ALA A 108 -2.42 9.31 0.20
CA ALA A 108 -3.61 9.02 0.99
C ALA A 108 -4.74 8.38 0.15
N ASP A 109 -4.78 8.53 -1.19
CA ASP A 109 -5.68 7.72 -2.05
C ASP A 109 -5.31 6.23 -1.91
N SER A 110 -4.02 5.90 -2.08
CA SER A 110 -3.52 4.53 -1.98
C SER A 110 -3.77 3.96 -0.58
N LEU A 111 -3.53 4.75 0.48
CA LEU A 111 -3.83 4.31 1.84
C LEU A 111 -5.32 4.01 2.04
N ALA A 112 -6.21 4.87 1.53
CA ALA A 112 -7.65 4.63 1.61
C ALA A 112 -8.05 3.35 0.89
N HIS A 113 -7.47 3.08 -0.29
CA HIS A 113 -7.67 1.84 -1.04
C HIS A 113 -7.28 0.60 -0.22
N GLU A 114 -6.05 0.56 0.31
CA GLU A 114 -5.58 -0.59 1.09
C GLU A 114 -6.36 -0.76 2.41
N LEU A 115 -6.84 0.33 3.00
CA LEU A 115 -7.71 0.26 4.18
C LEU A 115 -9.12 -0.27 3.88
N VAL A 116 -9.60 -0.17 2.64
CA VAL A 116 -10.84 -0.84 2.23
C VAL A 116 -10.65 -2.35 2.29
N HIS A 117 -9.52 -2.87 1.81
CA HIS A 117 -9.20 -4.30 1.92
C HIS A 117 -9.07 -4.75 3.38
N TYR A 118 -8.45 -3.94 4.24
CA TYR A 118 -8.46 -4.19 5.68
C TYR A 118 -9.90 -4.28 6.24
N VAL A 119 -10.78 -3.34 5.87
CA VAL A 119 -12.19 -3.37 6.30
C VAL A 119 -12.92 -4.60 5.77
N GLN A 120 -12.70 -4.96 4.50
CA GLN A 120 -13.28 -6.15 3.88
C GLN A 120 -12.92 -7.42 4.66
N VAL A 121 -11.64 -7.62 5.00
CA VAL A 121 -11.19 -8.79 5.77
C VAL A 121 -11.74 -8.77 7.18
N HIS A 122 -11.54 -7.66 7.90
CA HIS A 122 -11.79 -7.62 9.34
C HIS A 122 -13.25 -7.41 9.73
N TYR A 123 -14.07 -6.85 8.86
CA TYR A 123 -15.44 -6.46 9.18
C TYR A 123 -16.49 -7.03 8.24
N LYS A 124 -16.10 -7.43 7.02
CA LYS A 124 -17.01 -8.05 6.05
C LYS A 124 -16.74 -9.55 5.83
N GLY A 125 -15.71 -10.11 6.47
CA GLY A 125 -15.41 -11.54 6.45
C GLY A 125 -14.73 -12.02 5.16
N PHE A 126 -14.08 -11.12 4.42
CA PHE A 126 -13.33 -11.51 3.24
C PHE A 126 -12.09 -12.32 3.62
N THR A 127 -11.75 -13.30 2.80
CA THR A 127 -10.46 -13.98 2.83
C THR A 127 -9.45 -13.30 1.89
N ALA A 128 -8.18 -13.67 2.00
CA ALA A 128 -7.11 -13.11 1.18
C ALA A 128 -7.35 -13.28 -0.34
N ASP A 129 -7.88 -14.43 -0.75
CA ASP A 129 -8.23 -14.77 -2.13
C ASP A 129 -9.47 -14.02 -2.64
N GLN A 130 -10.30 -13.49 -1.74
CA GLN A 130 -11.50 -12.73 -2.09
C GLN A 130 -11.24 -11.24 -2.32
N LEU A 131 -10.06 -10.72 -1.92
CA LEU A 131 -9.73 -9.30 -2.08
C LEU A 131 -9.78 -8.84 -3.54
N ALA A 132 -9.43 -9.71 -4.49
CA ALA A 132 -9.50 -9.42 -5.92
C ALA A 132 -10.93 -9.08 -6.41
N TYR A 133 -11.98 -9.60 -5.75
CA TYR A 133 -13.36 -9.23 -6.05
C TYR A 133 -13.76 -7.87 -5.46
N GLY A 134 -13.01 -7.40 -4.45
CA GLY A 134 -13.23 -6.14 -3.75
C GLY A 134 -12.51 -4.94 -4.36
N GLU A 135 -11.74 -5.13 -5.43
CA GLU A 135 -10.93 -4.07 -6.09
C GLU A 135 -11.77 -2.91 -6.61
N GLU A 136 -12.90 -3.19 -7.25
CA GLU A 136 -13.79 -2.13 -7.75
C GLU A 136 -14.40 -1.32 -6.58
N GLU A 137 -14.78 -2.00 -5.49
CA GLU A 137 -15.26 -1.36 -4.26
C GLU A 137 -14.15 -0.47 -3.65
N ALA A 138 -12.91 -0.97 -3.57
CA ALA A 138 -11.76 -0.21 -3.09
C ALA A 138 -11.46 1.01 -3.96
N VAL A 139 -11.61 0.91 -5.28
CA VAL A 139 -11.51 2.04 -6.21
C VAL A 139 -12.62 3.07 -6.02
N GLY A 140 -13.84 2.61 -5.70
CA GLY A 140 -14.95 3.49 -5.35
C GLY A 140 -14.66 4.31 -4.09
N TYR A 141 -14.25 3.64 -3.01
CA TYR A 141 -14.00 4.31 -1.72
C TYR A 141 -12.73 5.15 -1.69
N GLN A 142 -11.65 4.77 -2.39
CA GLN A 142 -10.49 5.66 -2.54
C GLN A 142 -10.89 6.96 -3.26
N THR A 143 -11.76 6.86 -4.28
CA THR A 143 -12.23 8.02 -5.06
C THR A 143 -13.10 8.92 -4.19
N TRP A 144 -14.02 8.32 -3.43
CA TRP A 144 -14.80 9.04 -2.44
C TRP A 144 -13.91 9.76 -1.42
N PHE A 145 -12.88 9.10 -0.90
CA PHE A 145 -11.97 9.70 0.08
C PHE A 145 -11.25 10.91 -0.53
N ARG A 146 -10.72 10.78 -1.76
CA ARG A 146 -10.08 11.88 -2.46
C ARG A 146 -10.98 13.08 -2.63
N ASP A 147 -12.22 12.86 -3.07
CA ASP A 147 -13.14 13.95 -3.38
C ASP A 147 -13.62 14.68 -2.12
N ASN A 148 -13.63 14.01 -0.95
CA ASN A 148 -14.15 14.57 0.29
C ASN A 148 -13.06 15.07 1.27
N TYR A 149 -11.87 14.47 1.26
CA TYR A 149 -10.82 14.76 2.24
C TYR A 149 -9.57 15.40 1.63
N ILE A 150 -9.25 15.08 0.38
CA ILE A 150 -8.08 15.64 -0.30
C ILE A 150 -8.47 16.90 -1.09
N ARG A 151 -9.57 16.85 -1.84
CA ARG A 151 -10.00 17.93 -2.75
C ARG A 151 -11.21 18.72 -2.26
N GLY A 152 -11.96 18.19 -1.30
CA GLY A 152 -13.25 18.72 -0.90
C GLY A 152 -13.36 18.92 0.61
N THR A 153 -14.58 18.73 1.11
CA THR A 153 -14.93 18.86 2.52
C THR A 153 -15.60 17.60 2.99
N ALA A 154 -15.20 17.11 4.16
CA ALA A 154 -15.77 15.91 4.74
C ALA A 154 -17.29 16.04 4.89
N PRO A 155 -18.08 14.99 4.59
CA PRO A 155 -19.53 15.02 4.78
C PRO A 155 -19.92 15.26 6.24
N ALA A 156 -21.12 15.77 6.45
CA ALA A 156 -21.65 15.95 7.80
C ALA A 156 -21.66 14.61 8.56
N GLY A 157 -21.14 14.63 9.80
CA GLY A 157 -21.03 13.44 10.66
C GLY A 157 -19.84 12.53 10.35
N ALA A 158 -19.09 12.79 9.28
CA ALA A 158 -17.87 12.05 8.99
C ALA A 158 -16.71 12.50 9.91
N PRO A 159 -15.70 11.65 10.17
CA PRO A 159 -14.52 12.02 10.95
C PRO A 159 -13.79 13.22 10.36
N ALA A 160 -13.23 14.09 11.21
CA ALA A 160 -12.42 15.21 10.76
C ALA A 160 -10.96 14.76 10.53
N CYS A 161 -10.59 14.58 9.26
CA CYS A 161 -9.23 14.18 8.86
C CYS A 161 -8.50 15.36 8.23
N ALA A 162 -7.98 16.26 9.06
CA ALA A 162 -7.13 17.34 8.57
C ALA A 162 -5.75 16.78 8.17
N PRO A 163 -5.16 17.23 7.05
CA PRO A 163 -3.77 16.95 6.74
C PRO A 163 -2.86 17.57 7.81
N ARG A 164 -1.81 16.83 8.20
CA ARG A 164 -0.74 17.26 9.10
C ARG A 164 0.39 17.95 8.34
#